data_AF-A0A7J5LP81-F1
#
_entry.id   AF-A0A7J5LP81-F1
#
_cell.length_a   1.000
_cell.length_b   1.000
_cell.length_c   1.000
_cell.angle_alpha   90.00
_cell.angle_beta   90.00
_cell.angle_gamma   90.00
#
_symmetry.space_group_name_H-M   'P 1'
#
loop_
_entity.id
_entity.type
_entity.pdbx_description
1 polymer ?
#
loop_
_entity_poly.entity_id
_entity_poly.type
_entity_poly.pdbx_seq_one_letter_code
_entity_poly.pdbx_strand_id
1 'polypeptide(L)'
;MKQTFAFISPVVDSTQSAIRTEAYEQGVDLYNRGEYVQAFHSLLDYLNADFRTKYGNADGTEFHIPHGSILVHIRIADGFFHINADFLNLPEKGRVAMLRQVADLNLNKLLLPRFVKNGDKLNMEYVCPLSQSHPHKMYFVLQNICHIGDKYDDEFCTKFGATRCYEPQVTPYPQEEVDRIYEGIQTLGRETLEALKEYGADRRYGYSWNVLDTAFYQISYFAHPQGQLLNDFDKAVNDMDADLPTEEVVSKGKAFLEKLLAVPKEKLAEDLYYTDTLVSAKRRSSLKNVQENFMNVYKEATEAIQSENYERSAVRLLYVFYEAYFYNDMQDDINAVISKALKKAGNRSLEEASEILYNAMDKIMEGDLDDEDETDFAAGMEQVQKITETMGSDDMQVLQQKMAEAMMSGNMQEYSRLMLEMQKKVMGIMN
;
A
#
# COMPACT_ATOMS: atom_id res chain seq x y z
N MET A 1 19.96 11.24 -14.69
CA MET A 1 19.46 9.84 -14.79
C MET A 1 19.48 9.42 -16.25
N LYS A 2 19.86 8.18 -16.59
CA LYS A 2 19.84 7.67 -17.99
C LYS A 2 18.76 6.63 -18.26
N GLN A 3 18.32 5.94 -17.21
CA GLN A 3 17.29 4.92 -17.21
C GLN A 3 16.47 5.05 -15.94
N THR A 4 15.23 4.60 -15.95
CA THR A 4 14.41 4.49 -14.74
C THR A 4 15.01 3.47 -13.77
N PHE A 5 14.70 3.61 -12.49
CA PHE A 5 15.12 2.66 -11.46
C PHE A 5 14.44 1.30 -11.62
N ALA A 6 14.98 0.30 -10.96
CA ALA A 6 14.40 -1.03 -10.95
C ALA A 6 12.99 -1.02 -10.33
N PHE A 7 12.08 -1.78 -10.93
CA PHE A 7 10.80 -2.08 -10.29
C PHE A 7 11.02 -3.14 -9.20
N ILE A 8 10.48 -2.89 -8.00
CA ILE A 8 10.50 -3.81 -6.88
C ILE A 8 9.04 -4.16 -6.57
N SER A 9 8.70 -5.45 -6.66
CA SER A 9 7.33 -5.91 -6.39
C SER A 9 6.92 -5.61 -4.94
N PRO A 10 5.67 -5.22 -4.69
CA PRO A 10 5.21 -5.01 -3.33
C PRO A 10 5.05 -6.32 -2.56
N VAL A 11 5.18 -6.24 -1.23
CA VAL A 11 4.93 -7.36 -0.31
C VAL A 11 3.43 -7.65 -0.14
N VAL A 12 2.58 -6.69 -0.50
CA VAL A 12 1.11 -6.83 -0.52
C VAL A 12 0.62 -6.66 -1.95
N ASP A 13 -0.06 -7.67 -2.49
CA ASP A 13 -0.53 -7.69 -3.88
C ASP A 13 -1.71 -6.74 -4.13
N SER A 14 -2.59 -6.58 -3.14
CA SER A 14 -3.77 -5.73 -3.22
C SER A 14 -3.93 -4.88 -1.97
N THR A 15 -4.10 -3.57 -2.17
CA THR A 15 -4.48 -2.60 -1.15
C THR A 15 -5.95 -2.20 -1.29
N GLN A 16 -6.76 -3.00 -1.98
CA GLN A 16 -8.14 -2.64 -2.26
C GLN A 16 -8.92 -2.43 -0.96
N SER A 17 -9.51 -1.25 -0.84
CA SER A 17 -10.38 -0.93 0.29
C SER A 17 -11.56 -1.90 0.37
N ALA A 18 -11.77 -2.47 1.55
CA ALA A 18 -12.92 -3.34 1.87
C ALA A 18 -14.24 -2.56 2.06
N ILE A 19 -14.23 -1.24 1.85
CA ILE A 19 -15.37 -0.37 2.14
C ILE A 19 -16.59 -0.74 1.29
N ARG A 20 -17.75 -0.89 1.93
CA ARG A 20 -19.05 -1.20 1.30
C ARG A 20 -20.03 -0.05 1.46
N THR A 21 -20.05 0.87 0.49
CA THR A 21 -20.84 2.11 0.55
C THR A 21 -22.32 1.90 0.86
N GLU A 22 -22.94 0.83 0.35
CA GLU A 22 -24.35 0.49 0.60
C GLU A 22 -24.66 0.26 2.10
N ALA A 23 -23.72 -0.34 2.84
CA ALA A 23 -23.91 -0.63 4.26
C ALA A 23 -23.97 0.65 5.11
N TYR A 24 -23.34 1.73 4.65
CA TYR A 24 -23.40 3.01 5.36
C TYR A 24 -24.80 3.62 5.34
N GLU A 25 -25.45 3.65 4.17
CA GLU A 25 -26.80 4.19 4.01
C GLU A 25 -27.80 3.38 4.85
N GLN A 26 -27.68 2.04 4.82
CA GLN A 26 -28.46 1.15 5.67
C GLN A 26 -28.28 1.46 7.16
N GLY A 27 -27.04 1.72 7.59
CA GLY A 27 -26.73 2.09 8.98
C GLY A 27 -27.43 3.38 9.41
N VAL A 28 -27.48 4.40 8.53
CA VAL A 28 -28.17 5.66 8.81
C VAL A 28 -29.68 5.44 8.96
N ASP A 29 -30.29 4.63 8.09
CA ASP A 29 -31.73 4.32 8.17
C ASP A 29 -32.09 3.53 9.44
N LEU A 30 -31.26 2.55 9.82
CA LEU A 30 -31.41 1.82 11.08
C LEU A 30 -31.33 2.76 12.29
N TYR A 31 -30.37 3.69 12.28
CA TYR A 31 -30.23 4.67 13.36
C TYR A 31 -31.49 5.54 13.50
N ASN A 32 -32.03 6.03 12.38
CA ASN A 32 -33.23 6.86 12.36
C ASN A 32 -34.49 6.13 12.86
N ARG A 33 -34.51 4.79 12.79
CA ARG A 33 -35.56 3.93 13.36
C ARG A 33 -35.35 3.58 14.84
N GLY A 34 -34.24 4.00 15.44
CA GLY A 34 -33.89 3.67 16.82
C GLY A 34 -33.19 2.30 16.98
N GLU A 35 -32.83 1.64 15.88
CA GLU A 35 -32.14 0.35 15.86
C GLU A 35 -30.61 0.56 15.95
N TYR A 36 -30.16 1.14 17.06
CA TYR A 36 -28.80 1.68 17.19
C TYR A 36 -27.68 0.62 17.12
N VAL A 37 -27.91 -0.58 17.64
CA VAL A 37 -26.92 -1.66 17.62
C VAL A 37 -26.74 -2.17 16.19
N GLN A 38 -27.84 -2.39 15.48
CA GLN A 38 -27.84 -2.79 14.08
C GLN A 38 -27.23 -1.69 13.20
N ALA A 39 -27.51 -0.42 13.48
CA ALA A 39 -26.86 0.70 12.80
C ALA A 39 -25.33 0.68 12.95
N PHE A 40 -24.83 0.34 14.14
CA PHE A 40 -23.40 0.19 14.38
C PHE A 40 -22.83 -1.07 13.70
N HIS A 41 -23.57 -2.18 13.69
CA HIS A 41 -23.17 -3.37 12.92
C HIS A 41 -23.02 -3.04 11.44
N SER A 42 -23.97 -2.29 10.85
CA SER A 42 -23.87 -1.81 9.48
C SER A 42 -22.67 -0.88 9.26
N LEU A 43 -22.27 -0.08 10.26
CA LEU A 43 -21.03 0.69 10.19
C LEU A 43 -19.78 -0.21 10.16
N LEU A 44 -19.73 -1.27 10.97
CA LEU A 44 -18.63 -2.23 10.90
C LEU A 44 -18.60 -2.93 9.53
N ASP A 45 -19.77 -3.33 9.02
CA ASP A 45 -19.90 -3.95 7.70
C ASP A 45 -19.54 -2.99 6.55
N TYR A 46 -19.76 -1.68 6.75
CA TYR A 46 -19.28 -0.63 5.85
C TYR A 46 -17.76 -0.56 5.81
N LEU A 47 -17.08 -0.72 6.96
CA LEU A 47 -15.61 -0.70 7.01
C LEU A 47 -15.01 -1.98 6.44
N ASN A 48 -15.50 -3.13 6.90
CA ASN A 48 -15.17 -4.45 6.39
C ASN A 48 -16.23 -5.47 6.87
N ALA A 49 -16.84 -6.19 5.94
CA ALA A 49 -17.89 -7.17 6.22
C ALA A 49 -17.47 -8.33 7.13
N ASP A 50 -16.17 -8.60 7.24
CA ASP A 50 -15.65 -9.71 8.04
C ASP A 50 -15.36 -9.31 9.48
N PHE A 51 -15.35 -8.02 9.84
CA PHE A 51 -14.97 -7.61 11.19
C PHE A 51 -15.89 -8.16 12.28
N ARG A 52 -17.20 -8.21 12.02
CA ARG A 52 -18.14 -8.73 13.01
C ARG A 52 -17.94 -10.21 13.30
N THR A 53 -17.64 -11.00 12.29
CA THR A 53 -17.45 -12.46 12.43
C THR A 53 -16.05 -12.79 12.96
N LYS A 54 -15.03 -12.04 12.53
CA LYS A 54 -13.63 -12.25 12.92
C LYS A 54 -13.33 -11.76 14.34
N TYR A 55 -13.94 -10.65 14.75
CA TYR A 55 -13.58 -9.92 15.97
C TYR A 55 -14.72 -9.69 16.96
N GLY A 56 -15.95 -10.03 16.58
CA GLY A 56 -17.13 -9.89 17.45
C GLY A 56 -17.40 -11.13 18.29
N ASN A 57 -18.01 -10.93 19.45
CA ASN A 57 -18.63 -12.02 20.19
C ASN A 57 -19.94 -12.51 19.52
N ALA A 58 -20.43 -13.68 19.94
CA ALA A 58 -21.64 -14.29 19.36
C ALA A 58 -22.88 -13.38 19.45
N ASP A 59 -22.97 -12.55 20.49
CA ASP A 59 -24.10 -11.66 20.73
C ASP A 59 -24.01 -10.34 19.94
N GLY A 60 -22.88 -10.05 19.29
CA GLY A 60 -22.64 -8.79 18.58
C GLY A 60 -22.60 -7.56 19.50
N THR A 61 -22.20 -7.75 20.76
CA THR A 61 -22.13 -6.69 21.79
C THR A 61 -20.72 -6.34 22.21
N GLU A 62 -19.72 -7.12 21.79
CA GLU A 62 -18.31 -6.88 22.09
C GLU A 62 -17.45 -7.16 20.86
N PHE A 63 -16.51 -6.26 20.57
CA PHE A 63 -15.59 -6.35 19.44
C PHE A 63 -14.17 -5.97 19.88
N HIS A 64 -13.18 -6.71 19.39
CA HIS A 64 -11.75 -6.43 19.64
C HIS A 64 -11.01 -6.44 18.32
N ILE A 65 -10.90 -5.26 17.69
CA ILE A 65 -10.46 -5.14 16.29
C ILE A 65 -9.07 -4.51 16.26
N PRO A 66 -8.06 -5.17 15.67
CA PRO A 66 -6.75 -4.58 15.46
C PRO A 66 -6.79 -3.35 14.55
N HIS A 67 -5.87 -2.42 14.79
CA HIS A 67 -5.58 -1.34 13.88
C HIS A 67 -4.11 -0.98 14.01
N GLY A 68 -3.30 -1.36 13.01
CA GLY A 68 -1.86 -1.11 13.10
C GLY A 68 -1.25 -1.87 14.27
N SER A 69 -0.63 -1.14 15.18
CA SER A 69 -0.03 -1.61 16.41
C SER A 69 -0.96 -1.52 17.62
N ILE A 70 -2.19 -1.00 17.52
CA ILE A 70 -3.16 -0.89 18.63
C ILE A 70 -4.32 -1.91 18.52
N LEU A 71 -5.02 -2.12 19.63
CA LEU A 71 -6.26 -2.92 19.68
C LEU A 71 -7.44 -2.06 20.16
N VAL A 72 -8.48 -1.97 19.33
CA VAL A 72 -9.69 -1.21 19.66
C VAL A 72 -10.76 -2.13 20.22
N HIS A 73 -11.14 -1.86 21.46
CA HIS A 73 -12.17 -2.58 22.20
C HIS A 73 -13.48 -1.79 22.17
N ILE A 74 -14.52 -2.38 21.59
CA ILE A 74 -15.87 -1.80 21.57
C ILE A 74 -16.79 -2.72 22.36
N ARG A 75 -17.50 -2.16 23.35
CA ARG A 75 -18.48 -2.87 24.15
C ARG A 75 -19.80 -2.11 24.18
N ILE A 76 -20.90 -2.84 24.01
CA ILE A 76 -22.27 -2.36 24.06
C ILE A 76 -22.90 -2.91 25.34
N ALA A 77 -23.14 -2.05 26.32
CA ALA A 77 -23.69 -2.45 27.60
C ALA A 77 -24.50 -1.31 28.21
N ASP A 78 -25.55 -1.65 28.97
CA ASP A 78 -26.31 -0.70 29.80
C ASP A 78 -26.88 0.53 29.04
N GLY A 79 -27.11 0.40 27.73
CA GLY A 79 -27.59 1.49 26.87
C GLY A 79 -26.49 2.45 26.37
N PHE A 80 -25.22 2.02 26.43
CA PHE A 80 -24.06 2.80 25.99
C PHE A 80 -23.13 2.00 25.07
N PHE A 81 -22.45 2.73 24.20
CA PHE A 81 -21.20 2.29 23.60
C PHE A 81 -20.03 2.72 24.47
N HIS A 82 -19.13 1.78 24.74
CA HIS A 82 -17.83 2.00 25.37
C HIS A 82 -16.75 1.61 24.37
N ILE A 83 -15.95 2.58 23.93
CA ILE A 83 -14.84 2.36 23.02
C ILE A 83 -13.56 2.69 23.77
N ASN A 84 -12.64 1.74 23.82
CA ASN A 84 -11.35 1.89 24.48
C ASN A 84 -10.24 1.38 23.56
N ALA A 85 -9.06 1.99 23.63
CA ALA A 85 -7.84 1.40 23.12
C ALA A 85 -6.78 1.47 24.22
N ASP A 86 -6.20 0.32 24.55
CA ASP A 86 -5.01 0.31 25.40
C ASP A 86 -3.87 1.01 24.66
N PHE A 87 -3.00 1.69 25.39
CA PHE A 87 -1.94 2.52 24.80
C PHE A 87 -0.60 2.19 25.48
N LEU A 88 -0.15 2.96 26.46
CA LEU A 88 1.22 2.86 26.97
C LEU A 88 1.31 2.85 28.49
N ASN A 89 2.29 2.13 29.01
CA ASN A 89 2.83 2.35 30.34
C ASN A 89 3.72 3.60 30.31
N LEU A 90 3.53 4.47 31.30
CA LEU A 90 4.36 5.66 31.48
C LEU A 90 5.80 5.26 31.81
N PRO A 91 6.80 5.80 31.11
CA PRO A 91 8.20 5.53 31.40
C PRO A 91 8.62 6.18 32.72
N GLU A 92 9.65 5.65 33.36
CA GLU A 92 10.23 6.27 34.56
C GLU A 92 10.91 7.60 34.22
N LYS A 93 11.69 7.62 33.14
CA LYS A 93 12.37 8.83 32.61
C LYS A 93 11.51 9.47 31.54
N GLY A 94 11.50 10.80 31.46
CA GLY A 94 10.72 11.52 30.44
C GLY A 94 9.21 11.57 30.69
N ARG A 95 8.71 10.95 31.76
CA ARG A 95 7.29 10.90 32.14
C ARG A 95 6.53 12.22 32.00
N VAL A 96 7.07 13.30 32.55
CA VAL A 96 6.42 14.63 32.54
C VAL A 96 6.37 15.20 31.12
N ALA A 97 7.41 14.98 30.30
CA ALA A 97 7.44 15.44 28.93
C ALA A 97 6.44 14.68 28.06
N MET A 98 6.36 13.35 28.22
CA MET A 98 5.37 12.51 27.55
C MET A 98 3.94 12.92 27.94
N LEU A 99 3.65 13.08 29.23
CA LEU A 99 2.32 13.51 29.70
C LEU A 99 1.93 14.90 29.18
N ARG A 100 2.89 15.80 28.98
CA ARG A 100 2.62 17.10 28.34
C ARG A 100 2.19 16.92 26.88
N GLN A 101 2.81 16.01 26.14
CA GLN A 101 2.40 15.70 24.77
C GLN A 101 1.04 15.01 24.73
N VAL A 102 0.76 14.07 25.64
CA VAL A 102 -0.58 13.47 25.79
C VAL A 102 -1.65 14.53 26.06
N ALA A 103 -1.37 15.51 26.92
CA ALA A 103 -2.29 16.61 27.18
C ALA A 103 -2.49 17.49 25.95
N ASP A 104 -1.44 17.75 25.16
CA ASP A 104 -1.55 18.47 23.90
C ASP A 104 -2.43 17.71 22.88
N LEU A 105 -2.26 16.39 22.76
CA LEU A 105 -3.10 15.54 21.90
C LEU A 105 -4.58 15.64 22.29
N ASN A 106 -4.89 15.58 23.59
CA ASN A 106 -6.25 15.75 24.10
C ASN A 106 -6.88 17.11 23.74
N LEU A 107 -6.07 18.16 23.59
CA LEU A 107 -6.55 19.52 23.31
C LEU A 107 -6.64 19.82 21.82
N ASN A 108 -5.67 19.32 21.04
CA ASN A 108 -5.42 19.81 19.68
C ASN A 108 -5.61 18.74 18.59
N LYS A 109 -5.66 17.46 18.93
CA LYS A 109 -5.73 16.34 17.95
C LYS A 109 -6.92 15.42 18.15
N LEU A 110 -7.39 15.27 19.38
CA LEU A 110 -8.56 14.49 19.70
C LEU A 110 -9.82 15.36 19.71
N LEU A 111 -10.89 14.86 19.08
CA LEU A 111 -12.16 15.57 18.99
C LEU A 111 -13.12 15.17 20.11
N LEU A 112 -13.55 13.91 20.10
CA LEU A 112 -14.48 13.34 21.08
C LEU A 112 -13.83 12.30 22.01
N PRO A 113 -12.92 11.43 21.51
CA PRO A 113 -12.15 10.54 22.39
C PRO A 113 -11.16 11.33 23.25
N ARG A 114 -10.62 10.68 24.27
CA ARG A 114 -9.58 11.27 25.14
C ARG A 114 -8.62 10.22 25.66
N PHE A 115 -7.39 10.62 25.92
CA PHE A 115 -6.47 9.87 26.76
C PHE A 115 -6.86 10.00 28.23
N VAL A 116 -6.88 8.87 28.94
CA VAL A 116 -7.10 8.74 30.37
C VAL A 116 -5.93 8.00 30.99
N LYS A 117 -5.56 8.43 32.21
CA LYS A 117 -4.49 7.83 33.00
C LYS A 117 -5.09 7.06 34.18
N ASN A 118 -4.73 5.78 34.30
CA ASN A 118 -5.02 4.96 35.47
C ASN A 118 -3.72 4.43 36.07
N GLY A 119 -3.30 4.98 37.20
CA GLY A 119 -1.98 4.69 37.75
C GLY A 119 -0.88 5.05 36.76
N ASP A 120 -0.12 4.06 36.32
CA ASP A 120 0.95 4.24 35.32
C ASP A 120 0.54 3.84 33.90
N LYS A 121 -0.72 3.45 33.67
CA LYS A 121 -1.25 3.14 32.35
C LYS A 121 -1.97 4.33 31.73
N LEU A 122 -1.77 4.53 30.44
CA LEU A 122 -2.55 5.42 29.59
C LEU A 122 -3.40 4.58 28.64
N ASN A 123 -4.65 4.97 28.49
CA ASN A 123 -5.61 4.38 27.56
C ASN A 123 -6.33 5.51 26.82
N MET A 124 -6.84 5.23 25.63
CA MET A 124 -7.83 6.09 24.96
C MET A 124 -9.23 5.58 25.28
N GLU A 125 -10.17 6.49 25.51
CA GLU A 125 -11.57 6.12 25.72
C GLU A 125 -12.54 7.09 25.03
N TYR A 126 -13.72 6.56 24.71
CA TYR A 126 -14.91 7.30 24.34
C TYR A 126 -16.15 6.52 24.78
N VAL A 127 -17.14 7.22 25.37
CA VAL A 127 -18.40 6.62 25.82
C VAL A 127 -19.55 7.48 25.36
N CYS A 128 -20.61 6.87 24.81
CA CYS A 128 -21.84 7.60 24.50
C CYS A 128 -23.10 6.72 24.58
N PRO A 129 -24.28 7.31 24.85
CA PRO A 129 -25.55 6.58 24.78
C PRO A 129 -25.81 6.06 23.36
N LEU A 130 -26.53 4.94 23.23
CA LEU A 130 -26.91 4.40 21.92
C LEU A 130 -27.66 5.43 21.06
N SER A 131 -28.52 6.24 21.67
CA SER A 131 -29.29 7.28 20.98
C SER A 131 -28.46 8.45 20.45
N GLN A 132 -27.16 8.48 20.73
CA GLN A 132 -26.24 9.45 20.18
C GLN A 132 -25.23 8.82 19.21
N SER A 133 -25.30 7.52 18.92
CA SER A 133 -24.26 6.81 18.16
C SER A 133 -24.43 6.88 16.63
N HIS A 134 -24.80 8.04 16.08
CA HIS A 134 -25.01 8.19 14.64
C HIS A 134 -23.80 7.63 13.85
N PRO A 135 -23.98 6.81 12.80
CA PRO A 135 -22.88 6.14 12.09
C PRO A 135 -21.74 7.06 11.68
N HIS A 136 -22.06 8.23 11.10
CA HIS A 136 -21.08 9.27 10.78
C HIS A 136 -20.19 9.66 11.98
N LYS A 137 -20.79 9.89 13.16
CA LYS A 137 -20.05 10.26 14.36
C LYS A 137 -19.15 9.11 14.81
N MET A 138 -19.70 7.90 14.83
CA MET A 138 -18.98 6.71 15.27
C MET A 138 -17.79 6.39 14.35
N TYR A 139 -17.93 6.59 13.03
CA TYR A 139 -16.82 6.50 12.08
C TYR A 139 -15.66 7.43 12.48
N PHE A 140 -15.94 8.73 12.70
CA PHE A 140 -14.89 9.68 13.08
C PHE A 140 -14.30 9.43 14.47
N VAL A 141 -15.09 8.91 15.41
CA VAL A 141 -14.58 8.46 16.71
C VAL A 141 -13.58 7.32 16.53
N LEU A 142 -13.95 6.27 15.76
CA LEU A 142 -13.06 5.15 15.49
C LEU A 142 -11.81 5.61 14.75
N GLN A 143 -11.96 6.42 13.71
CA GLN A 143 -10.87 6.99 12.93
C GLN A 143 -9.90 7.78 13.81
N ASN A 144 -10.41 8.65 14.69
CA ASN A 144 -9.56 9.49 15.53
C ASN A 144 -8.83 8.68 16.61
N ILE A 145 -9.45 7.63 17.16
CA ILE A 145 -8.77 6.66 18.05
C ILE A 145 -7.68 5.91 17.29
N CYS A 146 -8.01 5.37 16.11
CA CYS A 146 -7.11 4.59 15.27
C CYS A 146 -5.87 5.40 14.88
N HIS A 147 -6.05 6.54 14.21
CA HIS A 147 -4.95 7.31 13.65
C HIS A 147 -4.06 7.96 14.71
N ILE A 148 -4.63 8.41 15.84
CA ILE A 148 -3.85 9.01 16.92
C ILE A 148 -3.23 7.92 17.80
N GLY A 149 -3.94 6.85 18.07
CA GLY A 149 -3.45 5.74 18.89
C GLY A 149 -2.24 5.07 18.23
N ASP A 150 -2.38 4.63 16.98
CA ASP A 150 -1.32 3.93 16.24
C ASP A 150 -0.12 4.81 15.91
N LYS A 151 -0.34 6.09 15.59
CA LYS A 151 0.79 7.00 15.36
C LYS A 151 1.62 7.24 16.61
N TYR A 152 0.95 7.56 17.71
CA TYR A 152 1.64 8.08 18.89
C TYR A 152 2.08 7.00 19.87
N ASP A 153 1.59 5.76 19.76
CA ASP A 153 2.12 4.68 20.59
C ASP A 153 3.55 4.33 20.13
N ASP A 154 3.77 4.24 18.81
CA ASP A 154 5.08 4.09 18.18
C ASP A 154 5.99 5.29 18.46
N GLU A 155 5.50 6.51 18.22
CA GLU A 155 6.31 7.72 18.46
C GLU A 155 6.76 7.78 19.92
N PHE A 156 5.87 7.46 20.87
CA PHE A 156 6.20 7.55 22.29
C PHE A 156 7.08 6.39 22.77
N CYS A 157 6.94 5.19 22.21
CA CYS A 157 7.90 4.11 22.44
C CYS A 157 9.30 4.53 21.99
N THR A 158 9.43 5.06 20.78
CA THR A 158 10.71 5.50 20.21
C THR A 158 11.32 6.68 20.95
N LYS A 159 10.52 7.71 21.26
CA LYS A 159 10.99 9.00 21.77
C LYS A 159 11.17 9.05 23.28
N PHE A 160 10.32 8.33 24.02
CA PHE A 160 10.31 8.38 25.48
C PHE A 160 10.69 7.05 26.14
N GLY A 161 10.84 5.97 25.38
CA GLY A 161 11.05 4.63 25.93
C GLY A 161 9.84 4.12 26.71
N ALA A 162 8.64 4.57 26.34
CA ALA A 162 7.40 4.02 26.85
C ALA A 162 7.25 2.55 26.36
N THR A 163 6.44 1.76 27.05
CA THR A 163 6.17 0.38 26.67
C THR A 163 4.68 0.15 26.49
N ARG A 164 4.30 -0.68 25.53
CA ARG A 164 2.90 -1.06 25.33
C ARG A 164 2.36 -1.79 26.55
N CYS A 165 1.15 -1.43 26.97
CA CYS A 165 0.47 -2.12 28.07
C CYS A 165 -0.38 -3.32 27.61
N TYR A 166 -0.27 -3.66 26.32
CA TYR A 166 -0.96 -4.71 25.60
C TYR A 166 0.00 -5.30 24.55
N GLU A 167 -0.37 -6.42 23.95
CA GLU A 167 0.38 -7.04 22.85
C GLU A 167 -0.30 -6.70 21.52
N PRO A 168 0.40 -6.08 20.55
CA PRO A 168 -0.14 -5.89 19.21
C PRO A 168 -0.52 -7.22 18.54
N GLN A 169 -1.64 -7.24 17.80
CA GLN A 169 -2.05 -8.40 17.03
C GLN A 169 -1.46 -8.34 15.62
N VAL A 170 -0.15 -8.57 15.52
CA VAL A 170 0.62 -8.42 14.28
C VAL A 170 1.31 -9.73 13.91
N THR A 171 1.57 -9.91 12.62
CA THR A 171 2.36 -11.04 12.11
C THR A 171 3.61 -10.50 11.41
N PRO A 172 4.82 -10.67 11.99
CA PRO A 172 6.06 -10.24 11.35
C PRO A 172 6.20 -10.78 9.93
N TYR A 173 6.78 -10.00 9.03
CA TYR A 173 7.06 -10.48 7.68
C TYR A 173 8.03 -11.68 7.71
N PRO A 174 7.89 -12.62 6.76
CA PRO A 174 8.88 -13.69 6.60
C PRO A 174 10.28 -13.11 6.38
N GLN A 175 11.31 -13.80 6.90
CA GLN A 175 12.70 -13.31 6.79
C GLN A 175 13.14 -13.08 5.34
N GLU A 176 12.66 -13.90 4.40
CA GLU A 176 12.93 -13.73 2.97
C GLU A 176 12.39 -12.40 2.44
N GLU A 177 11.17 -12.01 2.85
CA GLU A 177 10.59 -10.71 2.49
C GLU A 177 11.34 -9.56 3.15
N VAL A 178 11.73 -9.70 4.42
CA VAL A 178 12.58 -8.70 5.11
C VAL A 178 13.90 -8.49 4.37
N ASP A 179 14.56 -9.56 3.95
CA ASP A 179 15.82 -9.50 3.21
C ASP A 179 15.63 -8.82 1.85
N ARG A 180 14.57 -9.19 1.12
CA ARG A 180 14.21 -8.61 -0.18
C ARG A 180 13.89 -7.11 -0.07
N ILE A 181 13.09 -6.71 0.91
CA ILE A 181 12.73 -5.32 1.18
C ILE A 181 13.98 -4.53 1.56
N TYR A 182 14.81 -5.05 2.46
CA TYR A 182 16.04 -4.37 2.88
C TYR A 182 16.98 -4.13 1.69
N GLU A 183 17.25 -5.15 0.87
CA GLU A 183 18.08 -4.99 -0.33
C GLU A 183 17.44 -4.05 -1.37
N GLY A 184 16.10 -4.07 -1.46
CA GLY A 184 15.33 -3.14 -2.28
C GLY A 184 15.53 -1.68 -1.87
N ILE A 185 15.39 -1.38 -0.57
CA ILE A 185 15.64 -0.05 0.01
C ILE A 185 17.08 0.38 -0.25
N GLN A 186 18.03 -0.52 0.00
CA GLN A 186 19.45 -0.26 -0.19
C GLN A 186 19.79 0.05 -1.65
N THR A 187 19.21 -0.68 -2.59
CA THR A 187 19.42 -0.49 -4.03
C THR A 187 18.80 0.81 -4.51
N LEU A 188 17.50 1.00 -4.28
CA LEU A 188 16.77 2.20 -4.69
C LEU A 188 17.37 3.47 -4.07
N GLY A 189 17.74 3.41 -2.78
CA GLY A 189 18.34 4.56 -2.11
C GLY A 189 19.70 4.93 -2.67
N ARG A 190 20.56 3.96 -3.01
CA ARG A 190 21.85 4.25 -3.68
C ARG A 190 21.64 4.87 -5.07
N GLU A 191 20.71 4.33 -5.87
CA GLU A 191 20.39 4.86 -7.19
C GLU A 191 19.83 6.28 -7.11
N THR A 192 18.95 6.53 -6.13
CA THR A 192 18.39 7.86 -5.83
C THR A 192 19.50 8.83 -5.45
N LEU A 193 20.40 8.46 -4.53
CA LEU A 193 21.51 9.32 -4.13
C LEU A 193 22.45 9.65 -5.29
N GLU A 194 22.65 8.73 -6.23
CA GLU A 194 23.45 9.00 -7.43
C GLU A 194 22.74 9.95 -8.39
N ALA A 195 21.45 9.75 -8.64
CA ALA A 195 20.64 10.68 -9.44
C ALA A 195 20.62 12.08 -8.82
N LEU A 196 20.57 12.20 -7.49
CA LEU A 196 20.65 13.48 -6.79
C LEU A 196 21.99 14.19 -7.02
N LYS A 197 23.12 13.46 -7.09
CA LYS A 197 24.42 14.07 -7.41
C LYS A 197 24.44 14.61 -8.84
N GLU A 198 23.93 13.83 -9.80
CA GLU A 198 23.86 14.25 -11.20
C GLU A 198 23.02 15.52 -11.37
N TYR A 199 21.79 15.54 -10.84
CA TYR A 199 20.92 16.72 -10.93
C TYR A 199 21.44 17.91 -10.13
N GLY A 200 22.06 17.65 -8.98
CA GLY A 200 22.66 18.70 -8.14
C GLY A 200 23.82 19.42 -8.82
N ALA A 201 24.64 18.71 -9.61
CA ALA A 201 25.73 19.31 -10.37
C ALA A 201 25.23 20.38 -11.37
N ASP A 202 24.03 20.16 -11.94
CA ASP A 202 23.37 21.07 -12.88
C ASP A 202 22.35 22.02 -12.22
N ARG A 203 22.24 22.01 -10.88
CA ARG A 203 21.22 22.76 -10.11
C ARG A 203 19.78 22.47 -10.53
N ARG A 204 19.51 21.25 -11.02
CA ARG A 204 18.17 20.76 -11.40
C ARG A 204 17.38 20.28 -10.18
N TYR A 205 17.24 21.12 -9.16
CA TYR A 205 16.64 20.76 -7.87
C TYR A 205 15.17 20.29 -7.98
N GLY A 206 14.43 20.75 -9.00
CA GLY A 206 13.09 20.23 -9.28
C GLY A 206 13.10 18.74 -9.65
N TYR A 207 14.09 18.28 -10.42
CA TYR A 207 14.24 16.84 -10.72
C TYR A 207 14.75 16.07 -9.50
N SER A 208 15.67 16.66 -8.73
CA SER A 208 16.11 16.10 -7.46
C SER A 208 14.93 15.85 -6.52
N TRP A 209 14.03 16.83 -6.40
CA TRP A 209 12.83 16.72 -5.58
C TRP A 209 11.92 15.60 -6.07
N ASN A 210 11.59 15.56 -7.37
CA ASN A 210 10.71 14.52 -7.93
C ASN A 210 11.28 13.12 -7.68
N VAL A 211 12.56 12.89 -7.97
CA VAL A 211 13.17 11.56 -7.84
C VAL A 211 13.27 11.13 -6.39
N LEU A 212 13.59 12.05 -5.48
CA LEU A 212 13.69 11.77 -4.05
C LEU A 212 12.32 11.44 -3.43
N ASP A 213 11.30 12.24 -3.74
CA ASP A 213 9.96 12.01 -3.20
C ASP A 213 9.33 10.75 -3.79
N THR A 214 9.55 10.50 -5.10
CA THR A 214 9.20 9.22 -5.74
C THR A 214 9.85 8.04 -5.03
N ALA A 215 11.11 8.14 -4.61
CA ALA A 215 11.77 7.08 -3.87
C ALA A 215 11.10 6.79 -2.51
N PHE A 216 10.59 7.80 -1.81
CA PHE A 216 9.82 7.61 -0.57
C PHE A 216 8.50 6.89 -0.82
N TYR A 217 7.79 7.28 -1.87
CA TYR A 217 6.57 6.59 -2.28
C TYR A 217 6.84 5.16 -2.74
N GLN A 218 7.92 4.92 -3.48
CA GLN A 218 8.33 3.59 -3.92
C GLN A 218 8.64 2.67 -2.75
N ILE A 219 9.42 3.13 -1.77
CA ILE A 219 9.72 2.32 -0.57
C ILE A 219 8.43 2.02 0.19
N SER A 220 7.59 3.02 0.41
CA SER A 220 6.30 2.84 1.08
C SER A 220 5.39 1.86 0.32
N TYR A 221 5.42 1.89 -1.02
CA TYR A 221 4.67 0.97 -1.87
C TYR A 221 5.17 -0.47 -1.72
N PHE A 222 6.47 -0.72 -1.91
CA PHE A 222 6.92 -2.11 -1.97
C PHE A 222 7.13 -2.74 -0.59
N ALA A 223 7.52 -1.94 0.41
CA ALA A 223 7.80 -2.41 1.76
C ALA A 223 6.55 -2.44 2.65
N HIS A 224 5.53 -1.65 2.31
CA HIS A 224 4.28 -1.50 3.07
C HIS A 224 4.52 -1.37 4.60
N PRO A 225 5.42 -0.46 5.03
CA PRO A 225 5.89 -0.42 6.41
C PRO A 225 4.75 -0.06 7.36
N GLN A 226 4.91 -0.47 8.61
CA GLN A 226 4.05 -0.12 9.73
C GLN A 226 4.88 0.67 10.75
N GLY A 227 4.31 0.93 11.92
CA GLY A 227 5.13 1.33 13.06
C GLY A 227 5.77 2.70 12.95
N GLN A 228 6.97 2.83 13.53
CA GLN A 228 7.74 4.08 13.46
C GLN A 228 8.24 4.37 12.04
N LEU A 229 8.55 3.34 11.24
CA LEU A 229 8.99 3.52 9.86
C LEU A 229 7.92 4.18 8.99
N LEU A 230 6.65 3.78 9.13
CA LEU A 230 5.52 4.45 8.45
C LEU A 230 5.43 5.93 8.86
N ASN A 231 5.51 6.21 10.16
CA ASN A 231 5.49 7.58 10.69
C ASN A 231 6.65 8.45 10.15
N ASP A 232 7.81 7.84 10.00
CA ASP A 232 9.01 8.48 9.47
C ASP A 232 8.84 8.83 7.97
N PHE A 233 8.23 7.95 7.17
CA PHE A 233 7.90 8.22 5.76
C PHE A 233 6.83 9.31 5.62
N ASP A 234 5.74 9.24 6.38
CA ASP A 234 4.73 10.29 6.43
C ASP A 234 5.37 11.65 6.71
N LYS A 235 6.27 11.70 7.70
CA LYS A 235 6.98 12.93 8.04
C LYS A 235 7.91 13.38 6.91
N ALA A 236 8.66 12.45 6.30
CA ALA A 236 9.59 12.77 5.22
C ALA A 236 8.87 13.36 4.00
N VAL A 237 7.73 12.78 3.60
CA VAL A 237 6.87 13.30 2.52
C VAL A 237 6.32 14.68 2.89
N ASN A 238 5.75 14.85 4.09
CA ASN A 238 5.26 16.15 4.54
C ASN A 238 6.37 17.23 4.58
N ASP A 239 7.60 16.86 4.95
CA ASP A 239 8.74 17.78 4.98
C ASP A 239 9.21 18.16 3.56
N MET A 240 8.98 17.31 2.54
CA MET A 240 9.27 17.60 1.13
C MET A 240 8.32 18.66 0.56
N ASP A 241 7.11 18.76 1.10
CA ASP A 241 6.07 19.76 0.73
C ASP A 241 6.11 21.03 1.58
N ALA A 242 7.10 21.17 2.48
CA ALA A 242 7.23 22.36 3.31
C ALA A 242 7.44 23.63 2.46
N ASP A 243 6.86 24.75 2.91
CA ASP A 243 7.02 26.07 2.28
C ASP A 243 8.44 26.63 2.50
N LEU A 244 9.39 26.03 1.80
CA LEU A 244 10.83 26.27 1.86
C LEU A 244 11.43 26.18 0.44
N PRO A 245 12.63 26.74 0.21
CA PRO A 245 13.31 26.59 -1.08
C PRO A 245 13.50 25.11 -1.47
N THR A 246 13.32 24.77 -2.75
CA THR A 246 13.43 23.39 -3.24
C THR A 246 14.77 22.72 -2.89
N GLU A 247 15.87 23.47 -2.93
CA GLU A 247 17.19 22.97 -2.51
C GLU A 247 17.22 22.55 -1.03
N GLU A 248 16.54 23.31 -0.15
CA GLU A 248 16.51 23.02 1.28
C GLU A 248 15.70 21.77 1.59
N VAL A 249 14.50 21.62 0.99
CA VAL A 249 13.69 20.41 1.17
C VAL A 249 14.38 19.18 0.59
N VAL A 250 15.03 19.29 -0.57
CA VAL A 250 15.86 18.22 -1.15
C VAL A 250 17.01 17.84 -0.22
N SER A 251 17.66 18.82 0.42
CA SER A 251 18.73 18.56 1.39
C SER A 251 18.22 17.79 2.61
N LYS A 252 17.03 18.15 3.13
CA LYS A 252 16.39 17.46 4.26
C LYS A 252 15.97 16.04 3.91
N GLY A 253 15.29 15.84 2.77
CA GLY A 253 14.90 14.51 2.31
C GLY A 253 16.12 13.63 2.01
N LYS A 254 17.19 14.19 1.43
CA LYS A 254 18.45 13.46 1.24
C LYS A 254 19.02 12.98 2.58
N ALA A 255 19.04 13.84 3.60
CA ALA A 255 19.52 13.46 4.93
C ALA A 255 18.65 12.36 5.57
N PHE A 256 17.33 12.41 5.36
CA PHE A 256 16.43 11.32 5.75
C PHE A 256 16.78 10.00 5.04
N LEU A 257 16.96 10.02 3.72
CA LEU A 257 17.33 8.83 2.95
C LEU A 257 18.69 8.25 3.39
N GLU A 258 19.70 9.09 3.61
CA GLU A 258 21.00 8.67 4.13
C GLU A 258 20.88 8.02 5.52
N LYS A 259 20.03 8.58 6.39
CA LYS A 259 19.73 8.00 7.71
C LYS A 259 19.03 6.64 7.57
N LEU A 260 18.02 6.54 6.69
CA LEU A 260 17.29 5.29 6.43
C LEU A 260 18.24 4.19 5.95
N LEU A 261 19.14 4.51 5.03
CA LEU A 261 20.14 3.56 4.50
C LEU A 261 21.16 3.09 5.56
N ALA A 262 21.31 3.84 6.65
CA ALA A 262 22.16 3.47 7.77
C ALA A 262 21.42 2.65 8.86
N VAL A 263 20.10 2.46 8.75
CA VAL A 263 19.33 1.65 9.70
C VAL A 263 19.69 0.17 9.50
N PRO A 264 20.08 -0.56 10.55
CA PRO A 264 20.33 -2.00 10.47
C PRO A 264 19.06 -2.76 10.10
N LYS A 265 19.21 -3.84 9.33
CA LYS A 265 18.09 -4.69 8.88
C LYS A 265 17.22 -5.17 10.04
N GLU A 266 17.83 -5.57 11.15
CA GLU A 266 17.12 -6.07 12.33
C GLU A 266 16.19 -5.02 12.93
N LYS A 267 16.63 -3.75 12.92
CA LYS A 267 15.81 -2.65 13.43
C LYS A 267 14.70 -2.28 12.45
N LEU A 268 14.98 -2.34 11.15
CA LEU A 268 13.98 -2.10 10.11
C LEU A 268 12.88 -3.17 10.13
N ALA A 269 13.24 -4.43 10.40
CA ALA A 269 12.31 -5.55 10.49
C ALA A 269 11.27 -5.42 11.61
N GLU A 270 11.54 -4.65 12.66
CA GLU A 270 10.57 -4.41 13.75
C GLU A 270 9.30 -3.69 13.25
N ASP A 271 9.42 -2.91 12.17
CA ASP A 271 8.33 -2.14 11.57
C ASP A 271 7.78 -2.81 10.28
N LEU A 272 8.16 -4.07 10.01
CA LEU A 272 7.72 -4.85 8.85
C LEU A 272 6.85 -6.03 9.29
N TYR A 273 5.54 -5.80 9.33
CA TYR A 273 4.57 -6.80 9.76
C TYR A 273 3.20 -6.62 9.09
N TYR A 274 2.44 -7.72 9.02
CA TYR A 274 1.03 -7.71 8.64
C TYR A 274 0.16 -7.40 9.85
N THR A 275 -0.90 -6.64 9.63
CA THR A 275 -1.92 -6.30 10.64
C THR A 275 -3.25 -6.04 9.94
N ASP A 276 -4.35 -6.19 10.66
CA ASP A 276 -5.65 -5.71 10.20
C ASP A 276 -5.82 -4.23 10.56
N THR A 277 -6.59 -3.52 9.73
CA THR A 277 -6.77 -2.07 9.84
C THR A 277 -8.25 -1.73 9.98
N LEU A 278 -8.70 -1.40 11.19
CA LEU A 278 -10.10 -1.02 11.44
C LEU A 278 -10.58 0.15 10.56
N VAL A 279 -9.84 1.26 10.52
CA VAL A 279 -10.13 2.40 9.65
C VAL A 279 -8.86 2.78 8.89
N SER A 280 -8.85 2.69 7.57
CA SER A 280 -7.68 3.08 6.79
C SER A 280 -7.38 4.58 6.90
N ALA A 281 -6.09 4.91 7.02
CA ALA A 281 -5.61 6.29 6.91
C ALA A 281 -5.62 6.78 5.46
N LYS A 282 -5.61 5.86 4.50
CA LYS A 282 -5.65 6.14 3.06
C LYS A 282 -7.09 6.27 2.57
N ARG A 283 -7.25 6.98 1.46
CA ARG A 283 -8.57 7.12 0.81
C ARG A 283 -8.81 5.92 -0.10
N ARG A 284 -10.03 5.39 -0.10
CA ARG A 284 -10.45 4.46 -1.16
C ARG A 284 -10.33 5.15 -2.52
N SER A 285 -9.62 4.55 -3.47
CA SER A 285 -9.54 5.10 -4.82
C SER A 285 -10.85 4.88 -5.60
N SER A 286 -11.07 5.72 -6.60
CA SER A 286 -12.07 5.55 -7.65
C SER A 286 -11.50 6.09 -8.94
N LEU A 287 -11.93 5.56 -10.09
CA LEU A 287 -11.45 6.03 -11.39
C LEU A 287 -11.55 7.55 -11.53
N LYS A 288 -12.71 8.11 -11.15
CA LYS A 288 -12.94 9.56 -11.18
C LYS A 288 -11.92 10.33 -10.34
N ASN A 289 -11.69 9.94 -9.09
CA ASN A 289 -10.73 10.62 -8.21
C ASN A 289 -9.30 10.51 -8.76
N VAL A 290 -8.92 9.33 -9.26
CA VAL A 290 -7.60 9.12 -9.87
C VAL A 290 -7.42 10.00 -11.11
N GLN A 291 -8.41 10.04 -12.01
CA GLN A 291 -8.39 10.92 -13.20
C GLN A 291 -8.28 12.40 -12.84
N GLU A 292 -9.04 12.86 -11.82
CA GLU A 292 -8.98 14.25 -11.34
C GLU A 292 -7.58 14.61 -10.82
N ASN A 293 -6.95 13.71 -10.03
CA ASN A 293 -5.60 13.93 -9.52
C ASN A 293 -4.53 13.86 -10.62
N PHE A 294 -4.72 12.97 -11.60
CA PHE A 294 -3.73 12.75 -12.67
C PHE A 294 -3.78 13.80 -13.78
N MET A 295 -4.89 14.52 -13.95
CA MET A 295 -5.14 15.42 -15.08
C MET A 295 -4.03 16.43 -15.36
N ASN A 296 -3.42 17.01 -14.33
CA ASN A 296 -2.34 17.99 -14.50
C ASN A 296 -1.06 17.32 -14.99
N VAL A 297 -0.72 16.16 -14.41
CA VAL A 297 0.48 15.39 -14.81
C VAL A 297 0.30 14.79 -16.19
N TYR A 298 -0.90 14.35 -16.54
CA TYR A 298 -1.20 13.85 -17.88
C TYR A 298 -0.93 14.92 -18.95
N LYS A 299 -1.47 16.14 -18.79
CA LYS A 299 -1.20 17.26 -19.71
C LYS A 299 0.30 17.57 -19.81
N GLU A 300 0.97 17.63 -18.66
CA GLU A 300 2.40 17.86 -18.59
C GLU A 300 3.20 16.78 -19.34
N ALA A 301 2.85 15.51 -19.16
CA ALA A 301 3.49 14.39 -19.83
C ALA A 301 3.22 14.40 -21.35
N THR A 302 2.00 14.76 -21.78
CA THR A 302 1.66 14.92 -23.21
C THR A 302 2.54 15.98 -23.87
N GLU A 303 2.68 17.16 -23.25
CA GLU A 303 3.55 18.24 -23.74
C GLU A 303 5.03 17.82 -23.76
N ALA A 304 5.48 17.10 -22.73
CA ALA A 304 6.84 16.59 -22.64
C ALA A 304 7.15 15.58 -23.76
N ILE A 305 6.25 14.64 -24.05
CA ILE A 305 6.43 13.67 -25.15
C ILE A 305 6.43 14.37 -26.51
N GLN A 306 5.51 15.31 -26.75
CA GLN A 306 5.45 16.06 -28.00
C GLN A 306 6.71 16.90 -28.28
N SER A 307 7.44 17.27 -27.23
CA SER A 307 8.71 17.99 -27.31
C SER A 307 9.94 17.09 -27.17
N GLU A 308 9.77 15.76 -27.25
CA GLU A 308 10.83 14.74 -27.09
C GLU A 308 11.57 14.83 -25.74
N ASN A 309 10.94 15.42 -24.71
CA ASN A 309 11.44 15.48 -23.35
C ASN A 309 10.98 14.27 -22.52
N TYR A 310 11.47 13.09 -22.91
CA TYR A 310 11.13 11.83 -22.27
C TYR A 310 11.55 11.75 -20.79
N GLU A 311 12.63 12.43 -20.40
CA GLU A 311 13.04 12.52 -19.00
C GLU A 311 11.96 13.18 -18.14
N ARG A 312 11.39 14.31 -18.59
CA ARG A 312 10.32 15.00 -17.87
C ARG A 312 9.09 14.11 -17.75
N SER A 313 8.68 13.49 -18.85
CA SER A 313 7.52 12.61 -18.89
C SER A 313 7.67 11.43 -17.94
N ALA A 314 8.75 10.64 -18.08
CA ALA A 314 8.98 9.45 -17.24
C ALA A 314 9.06 9.81 -15.74
N VAL A 315 9.80 10.87 -15.38
CA VAL A 315 9.92 11.28 -13.96
C VAL A 315 8.59 11.69 -13.37
N ARG A 316 7.76 12.46 -14.10
CA ARG A 316 6.47 12.93 -13.59
C ARG A 316 5.42 11.82 -13.53
N LEU A 317 5.43 10.89 -14.48
CA LEU A 317 4.53 9.74 -14.48
C LEU A 317 4.86 8.75 -13.37
N LEU A 318 6.15 8.45 -13.13
CA LEU A 318 6.57 7.64 -11.99
C LEU A 318 6.14 8.28 -10.66
N TYR A 319 6.38 9.59 -10.53
CA TYR A 319 5.99 10.35 -9.34
C TYR A 319 4.50 10.16 -9.04
N VAL A 320 3.62 10.47 -10.00
CA VAL A 320 2.18 10.49 -9.74
C VAL A 320 1.58 9.09 -9.52
N PHE A 321 2.15 8.06 -10.18
CA PHE A 321 1.72 6.68 -9.96
C PHE A 321 2.06 6.19 -8.55
N TYR A 322 3.28 6.42 -8.07
CA TYR A 322 3.65 6.03 -6.71
C TYR A 322 2.99 6.91 -5.65
N GLU A 323 2.83 8.22 -5.88
CA GLU A 323 2.06 9.13 -5.03
C GLU A 323 0.61 8.62 -4.85
N ALA A 324 -0.01 8.12 -5.92
CA ALA A 324 -1.36 7.56 -5.85
C ALA A 324 -1.46 6.39 -4.87
N TYR A 325 -0.49 5.47 -4.86
CA TYR A 325 -0.45 4.36 -3.90
C TYR A 325 -0.14 4.81 -2.47
N PHE A 326 0.58 5.91 -2.30
CA PHE A 326 0.87 6.44 -0.97
C PHE A 326 -0.41 6.94 -0.29
N TYR A 327 -1.22 7.71 -1.01
CA TYR A 327 -2.43 8.33 -0.44
C TYR A 327 -3.71 7.50 -0.56
N ASN A 328 -3.72 6.44 -1.38
CA ASN A 328 -4.93 5.69 -1.66
C ASN A 328 -4.79 4.18 -1.42
N ASP A 329 -5.88 3.61 -0.91
CA ASP A 329 -6.17 2.18 -1.01
C ASP A 329 -6.65 1.90 -2.44
N MET A 330 -5.71 1.49 -3.28
CA MET A 330 -5.93 1.35 -4.72
C MET A 330 -6.86 0.18 -5.04
N GLN A 331 -7.94 0.43 -5.77
CA GLN A 331 -8.82 -0.61 -6.31
C GLN A 331 -8.10 -1.46 -7.37
N ASP A 332 -8.45 -2.74 -7.44
CA ASP A 332 -7.68 -3.74 -8.19
C ASP A 332 -7.67 -3.49 -9.71
N ASP A 333 -8.77 -2.95 -10.24
CA ASP A 333 -8.91 -2.58 -11.66
C ASP A 333 -7.88 -1.51 -12.06
N ILE A 334 -7.74 -0.45 -11.27
CA ILE A 334 -6.75 0.61 -11.51
C ILE A 334 -5.33 0.09 -11.21
N ASN A 335 -5.17 -0.71 -10.14
CA ASN A 335 -3.89 -1.29 -9.76
C ASN A 335 -3.31 -2.17 -10.88
N ALA A 336 -4.13 -2.95 -11.58
CA ALA A 336 -3.69 -3.79 -12.68
C ALA A 336 -2.98 -2.99 -13.78
N VAL A 337 -3.56 -1.86 -14.18
CA VAL A 337 -2.98 -0.98 -15.22
C VAL A 337 -1.67 -0.35 -14.75
N ILE A 338 -1.67 0.26 -13.55
CA ILE A 338 -0.50 0.99 -13.04
C ILE A 338 0.66 0.02 -12.74
N SER A 339 0.41 -1.07 -12.01
CA SER A 339 1.46 -2.02 -11.61
C SER A 339 2.11 -2.70 -12.81
N LYS A 340 1.34 -3.07 -13.84
CA LYS A 340 1.86 -3.62 -15.10
C LYS A 340 2.78 -2.62 -15.80
N ALA A 341 2.38 -1.35 -15.86
CA ALA A 341 3.18 -0.29 -16.46
C ALA A 341 4.48 -0.04 -15.70
N LEU A 342 4.41 0.09 -14.37
CA LEU A 342 5.57 0.26 -13.49
C LEU A 342 6.57 -0.89 -13.65
N LYS A 343 6.08 -2.14 -13.70
CA LYS A 343 6.91 -3.33 -13.92
C LYS A 343 7.59 -3.31 -15.28
N LYS A 344 6.87 -2.98 -16.37
CA LYS A 344 7.43 -2.90 -17.72
C LYS A 344 8.45 -1.76 -17.88
N ALA A 345 8.21 -0.63 -17.21
CA ALA A 345 9.03 0.57 -17.27
C ALA A 345 10.31 0.50 -16.42
N GLY A 346 10.44 -0.44 -15.48
CA GLY A 346 11.62 -0.57 -14.63
C GLY A 346 12.88 -0.94 -15.41
N ASN A 347 14.02 -0.31 -15.09
CA ASN A 347 15.32 -0.49 -15.78
C ASN A 347 15.26 -0.26 -17.30
N ARG A 348 14.38 0.63 -17.78
CA ARG A 348 14.28 0.99 -19.20
C ARG A 348 14.90 2.36 -19.47
N SER A 349 15.25 2.61 -20.72
CA SER A 349 15.62 3.97 -21.13
C SER A 349 14.48 4.95 -20.83
N LEU A 350 14.80 6.22 -20.64
CA LEU A 350 13.78 7.23 -20.32
C LEU A 350 12.71 7.37 -21.41
N GLU A 351 13.09 7.16 -22.66
CA GLU A 351 12.19 7.12 -23.82
C GLU A 351 11.22 5.95 -23.74
N GLU A 352 11.72 4.71 -23.68
CA GLU A 352 10.87 3.51 -23.57
C GLU A 352 9.97 3.56 -22.32
N ALA A 353 10.53 3.96 -21.17
CA ALA A 353 9.77 4.08 -19.94
C ALA A 353 8.67 5.15 -20.03
N SER A 354 8.97 6.30 -20.63
CA SER A 354 8.00 7.37 -20.86
C SER A 354 6.82 6.86 -21.68
N GLU A 355 7.07 6.16 -22.79
CA GLU A 355 6.00 5.62 -23.64
C GLU A 355 5.14 4.59 -22.89
N ILE A 356 5.77 3.64 -22.19
CA ILE A 356 5.07 2.62 -21.40
C ILE A 356 4.16 3.26 -20.35
N LEU A 357 4.69 4.20 -19.57
CA LEU A 357 3.95 4.84 -18.48
C LEU A 357 2.87 5.77 -19.02
N TYR A 358 3.12 6.46 -20.14
CA TYR A 358 2.16 7.35 -20.74
C TYR A 358 0.96 6.59 -21.29
N ASN A 359 1.18 5.45 -21.96
CA ASN A 359 0.10 4.60 -22.45
C ASN A 359 -0.81 4.12 -21.29
N ALA A 360 -0.23 3.79 -20.15
CA ALA A 360 -1.00 3.42 -18.95
C ALA A 360 -1.79 4.60 -18.38
N MET A 361 -1.17 5.79 -18.35
CA MET A 361 -1.84 7.03 -17.97
C MET A 361 -3.02 7.33 -18.90
N ASP A 362 -2.81 7.20 -20.21
CA ASP A 362 -3.82 7.45 -21.25
C ASP A 362 -5.05 6.55 -21.07
N LYS A 363 -4.82 5.23 -20.91
CA LYS A 363 -5.86 4.24 -20.57
C LYS A 363 -6.70 4.63 -19.35
N ILE A 364 -6.04 5.04 -18.26
CA ILE A 364 -6.72 5.51 -17.04
C ILE A 364 -7.54 6.76 -17.33
N MET A 365 -7.01 7.71 -18.11
CA MET A 365 -7.72 8.95 -18.46
C MET A 365 -8.93 8.70 -19.38
N GLU A 366 -8.85 7.71 -20.27
CA GLU A 366 -9.98 7.29 -21.13
C GLU A 366 -11.00 6.42 -20.39
N GLY A 367 -10.61 5.84 -19.25
CA GLY A 367 -11.43 4.90 -18.49
C GLY A 367 -11.40 3.47 -19.03
N ASP A 368 -10.42 3.17 -19.89
CA ASP A 368 -10.16 1.83 -20.42
C ASP A 368 -9.25 1.07 -19.44
N LEU A 369 -9.88 0.42 -18.45
CA LEU A 369 -9.18 -0.39 -17.46
C LEU A 369 -9.11 -1.88 -17.86
N ASP A 370 -9.60 -2.23 -19.05
CA ASP A 370 -9.62 -3.61 -19.50
C ASP A 370 -8.19 -4.05 -19.88
N ASP A 371 -7.69 -5.07 -19.18
CA ASP A 371 -6.37 -5.64 -19.44
C ASP A 371 -6.42 -6.70 -20.56
N GLU A 372 -7.22 -6.46 -21.61
CA GLU A 372 -7.28 -7.34 -22.78
C GLU A 372 -6.04 -7.20 -23.69
N ASP A 373 -5.20 -6.20 -23.45
CA ASP A 373 -3.96 -6.01 -24.19
C ASP A 373 -2.81 -6.85 -23.62
N GLU A 374 -2.45 -7.86 -24.41
CA GLU A 374 -1.34 -8.80 -24.26
C GLU A 374 -1.62 -9.95 -23.31
N THR A 375 -2.25 -10.98 -23.88
CA THR A 375 -1.76 -12.36 -23.66
C THR A 375 -0.25 -12.31 -23.62
N ASP A 376 0.32 -12.54 -22.43
CA ASP A 376 1.73 -12.45 -22.12
C ASP A 376 2.49 -13.52 -22.90
N PHE A 377 2.73 -13.25 -24.19
CA PHE A 377 3.35 -14.14 -25.15
C PHE A 377 4.77 -14.50 -24.69
N ALA A 378 5.40 -13.62 -23.90
CA ALA A 378 6.68 -13.84 -23.26
C ALA A 378 6.59 -14.85 -22.10
N ALA A 379 5.63 -14.73 -21.19
CA ALA A 379 5.42 -15.72 -20.12
C ALA A 379 5.01 -17.10 -20.68
N GLY A 380 4.21 -17.12 -21.74
CA GLY A 380 3.87 -18.34 -22.48
C GLY A 380 5.09 -18.98 -23.15
N MET A 381 5.98 -18.17 -23.74
CA MET A 381 7.23 -18.68 -24.34
C MET A 381 8.23 -19.18 -23.29
N GLU A 382 8.38 -18.50 -22.15
CA GLU A 382 9.33 -18.90 -21.10
C GLU A 382 8.93 -20.22 -20.42
N GLN A 383 7.63 -20.47 -20.26
CA GLN A 383 7.10 -21.78 -19.85
C GLN A 383 7.35 -22.86 -20.91
N VAL A 384 7.10 -22.56 -22.19
CA VAL A 384 7.36 -23.51 -23.29
C VAL A 384 8.85 -23.84 -23.40
N GLN A 385 9.73 -22.87 -23.16
CA GLN A 385 11.19 -23.01 -23.23
C GLN A 385 11.75 -23.83 -22.05
N LYS A 386 11.28 -23.57 -20.82
CA LYS A 386 11.61 -24.41 -19.65
C LYS A 386 11.09 -25.83 -19.78
N ILE A 387 9.92 -26.03 -20.39
CA ILE A 387 9.36 -27.37 -20.66
C ILE A 387 10.18 -28.10 -21.73
N THR A 388 10.69 -27.40 -22.75
CA THR A 388 11.56 -28.02 -23.76
C THR A 388 12.95 -28.36 -23.23
N GLU A 389 13.48 -27.61 -22.27
CA GLU A 389 14.80 -27.87 -21.66
C GLU A 389 14.79 -29.02 -20.64
N THR A 390 13.63 -29.41 -20.11
CA THR A 390 13.52 -30.45 -19.06
C THR A 390 13.17 -31.85 -19.62
N MET A 391 12.83 -31.96 -20.91
CA MET A 391 12.37 -33.23 -21.50
C MET A 391 13.50 -33.95 -22.25
N GLY A 392 13.82 -35.18 -21.82
CA GLY A 392 14.68 -36.11 -22.56
C GLY A 392 14.18 -36.37 -23.98
N SER A 393 15.12 -36.45 -24.92
CA SER A 393 15.05 -35.88 -26.27
C SER A 393 14.40 -36.70 -27.39
N ASP A 394 13.95 -37.94 -27.17
CA ASP A 394 13.72 -38.82 -28.32
C ASP A 394 12.23 -38.94 -28.73
N ASP A 395 11.32 -38.98 -27.76
CA ASP A 395 9.88 -39.19 -28.03
C ASP A 395 9.18 -37.93 -28.58
N MET A 396 9.59 -36.74 -28.16
CA MET A 396 9.02 -35.47 -28.62
C MET A 396 9.51 -35.07 -30.02
N GLN A 397 10.77 -35.37 -30.35
CA GLN A 397 11.29 -35.16 -31.71
C GLN A 397 10.56 -36.03 -32.72
N VAL A 398 10.31 -37.31 -32.39
CA VAL A 398 9.53 -38.21 -33.25
C VAL A 398 8.09 -37.71 -33.42
N LEU A 399 7.50 -37.16 -32.37
CA LEU A 399 6.13 -36.63 -32.42
C LEU A 399 6.04 -35.33 -33.25
N GLN A 400 7.01 -34.42 -33.10
CA GLN A 400 7.14 -33.21 -33.93
C GLN A 400 7.39 -33.55 -35.40
N GLN A 401 8.24 -34.55 -35.69
CA GLN A 401 8.51 -34.98 -37.06
C GLN A 401 7.27 -35.57 -37.73
N LYS A 402 6.50 -36.40 -37.02
CA LYS A 402 5.23 -36.94 -37.52
C LYS A 402 4.17 -35.85 -37.75
N MET A 403 4.13 -34.82 -36.91
CA MET A 403 3.27 -33.66 -37.13
C MET A 403 3.67 -32.87 -38.36
N ALA A 404 4.97 -32.64 -38.57
CA ALA A 404 5.46 -31.97 -39.77
C ALA A 404 5.14 -32.77 -41.05
N GLU A 405 5.28 -34.10 -41.02
CA GLU A 405 4.89 -34.98 -42.15
C GLU A 405 3.37 -34.98 -42.41
N ALA A 406 2.54 -35.01 -41.35
CA ALA A 406 1.09 -34.92 -41.47
C ALA A 406 0.65 -33.56 -42.06
N MET A 407 1.33 -32.48 -41.68
CA MET A 407 1.07 -31.14 -42.22
C MET A 407 1.50 -31.04 -43.69
N MET A 408 2.69 -31.54 -44.04
CA MET A 408 3.22 -31.56 -45.41
C MET A 408 2.41 -32.45 -46.36
N SER A 409 1.80 -33.52 -45.85
CA SER A 409 0.90 -34.40 -46.61
C SER A 409 -0.56 -33.91 -46.65
N GLY A 410 -0.87 -32.77 -46.00
CA GLY A 410 -2.23 -32.21 -45.93
C GLY A 410 -3.21 -33.03 -45.08
N ASN A 411 -2.72 -33.98 -44.29
CA ASN A 411 -3.54 -34.85 -43.44
C ASN A 411 -3.85 -34.16 -42.10
N MET A 412 -4.77 -33.20 -42.13
CA MET A 412 -5.16 -32.38 -40.98
C MET A 412 -5.84 -33.17 -39.84
N GLN A 413 -6.41 -34.35 -40.14
CA GLN A 413 -6.95 -35.25 -39.13
C GLN A 413 -5.83 -35.88 -38.31
N GLU A 414 -4.78 -36.38 -38.96
CA GLU A 414 -3.64 -36.98 -38.28
C GLU A 414 -2.84 -35.93 -37.49
N TYR A 415 -2.69 -34.72 -38.05
CA TYR A 415 -2.10 -33.59 -37.35
C TYR A 415 -2.85 -33.25 -36.05
N SER A 416 -4.20 -33.15 -36.12
CA SER A 416 -5.03 -32.85 -34.95
C SER A 416 -4.95 -33.96 -33.88
N ARG A 417 -4.87 -35.22 -34.31
CA ARG A 417 -4.68 -36.38 -33.42
C ARG A 417 -3.35 -36.31 -32.67
N LEU A 418 -2.26 -36.01 -33.39
CA LEU A 418 -0.91 -35.90 -32.84
C LEU A 418 -0.75 -34.70 -31.90
N MET A 419 -1.42 -33.57 -32.19
CA MET A 419 -1.49 -32.41 -31.29
C MET A 419 -2.18 -32.74 -29.96
N LEU A 420 -3.32 -33.44 -30.00
CA LEU A 420 -4.01 -33.91 -28.79
C LEU A 420 -3.16 -34.92 -28.00
N GLU A 421 -2.39 -35.76 -28.68
CA GLU A 421 -1.47 -36.72 -28.07
C GLU A 421 -0.29 -36.01 -27.38
N MET A 422 0.26 -34.96 -28.01
CA MET A 422 1.27 -34.08 -27.41
C MET A 422 0.71 -33.40 -26.16
N GLN A 423 -0.48 -32.79 -26.27
CA GLN A 423 -1.11 -32.07 -25.17
C GLN A 423 -1.44 -33.00 -23.98
N LYS A 424 -1.86 -34.24 -24.25
CA LYS A 424 -2.08 -35.27 -23.22
C LYS A 424 -0.78 -35.75 -22.58
N LYS A 425 0.31 -35.92 -23.33
CA LYS A 425 1.62 -36.28 -22.75
C LYS A 425 2.17 -35.16 -21.87
N VAL A 426 1.98 -33.90 -22.27
CA VAL A 426 2.33 -32.73 -21.47
C VAL A 426 1.47 -32.65 -20.19
N MET A 427 0.16 -32.90 -20.28
CA MET A 427 -0.73 -32.92 -19.10
C MET A 427 -0.55 -34.13 -18.19
N GLY A 428 -0.21 -35.31 -18.72
CA GLY A 428 0.00 -36.53 -17.95
C GLY A 428 1.24 -36.51 -17.04
N ILE A 429 2.12 -35.52 -17.23
CA ILE A 429 3.31 -35.29 -16.40
C ILE A 429 3.01 -34.28 -15.26
N MET A 430 1.86 -33.60 -15.30
CA MET A 430 1.43 -32.61 -14.30
C MET A 430 0.61 -33.22 -13.13
N ASN A 431 0.51 -34.55 -13.03
CA ASN A 431 -0.14 -35.26 -11.92
C ASN A 431 0.87 -36.06 -11.08
#